data_AF-A0A9X5CEB8-F1
#
_entry.id   AF-A0A9X5CEB8-F1
#
_cell.length_a   1.000
_cell.length_b   1.000
_cell.length_c   1.000
_cell.angle_alpha   90.00
_cell.angle_beta   90.00
_cell.angle_gamma   90.00
#
_symmetry.space_group_name_H-M   'P 1'
#
loop_
_entity.id
_entity.type
_entity.pdbx_description
1 polymer ?
#
loop_
_entity_poly.entity_id
_entity_poly.type
_entity_poly.pdbx_seq_one_letter_code
_entity_poly.pdbx_strand_id
1 'polypeptide(L)' 'LGGTLSYGGRVEHRPVLNGGGRPVAVSDIDRAVRLSRRVGWLALAAGVAARRVLKGRAT' A
#
# COMPACT_ATOMS: atom_id res chain seq x y z
N LEU A 1 6.79 -0.16 11.56
CA LEU A 1 7.37 -1.04 10.52
C LEU A 1 8.09 -2.20 11.20
N GLY A 2 7.39 -2.94 12.07
CA GLY A 2 8.07 -3.74 13.10
C GLY A 2 8.82 -2.87 14.12
N GLY A 3 9.77 -3.47 14.84
CA GLY A 3 10.57 -2.84 15.87
C GLY A 3 9.93 -2.92 17.26
N THR A 4 10.57 -2.26 18.22
CA THR A 4 10.09 -2.16 19.60
C THR A 4 8.98 -1.12 19.70
N LEU A 5 7.83 -1.51 20.23
CA LEU A 5 6.71 -0.61 20.52
C LEU A 5 6.50 -0.58 22.04
N SER A 6 6.42 0.60 22.63
CA SER A 6 6.09 0.77 24.05
C SER A 6 4.76 1.51 24.20
N TYR A 7 3.79 0.88 24.86
CA TYR A 7 2.47 1.46 25.10
C TYR A 7 1.85 0.90 26.38
N GLY A 8 1.29 1.78 27.23
CA GLY A 8 0.57 1.38 28.45
C GLY A 8 1.40 0.52 29.41
N GLY A 9 2.69 0.84 29.57
CA GLY A 9 3.62 0.07 30.41
C GLY A 9 4.10 -1.26 29.83
N ARG A 10 3.64 -1.65 28.63
CA ARG A 10 4.08 -2.87 27.93
C ARG A 10 5.04 -2.53 26.79
N VAL A 11 6.01 -3.41 26.59
CA VAL A 11 6.99 -3.35 25.50
C VAL A 11 6.83 -4.57 24.61
N GLU A 12 6.54 -4.35 23.33
CA GLU A 12 6.41 -5.40 22.32
C GLU A 12 7.62 -5.35 21.38
N HIS A 13 8.30 -6.49 21.19
CA HIS A 13 9.41 -6.61 20.24
C HIS A 13 8.92 -7.35 18.98
N ARG A 14 8.93 -6.66 17.84
CA ARG A 14 8.62 -7.25 16.53
C ARG A 14 9.82 -7.15 15.59
N PRO A 15 10.05 -8.15 14.72
CA PRO A 15 11.03 -8.02 13.64
C PRO A 15 10.72 -6.79 12.79
N VAL A 16 11.76 -6.02 12.45
CA VAL A 16 11.62 -4.88 11.53
C VAL A 16 11.31 -5.40 10.14
N LEU A 17 10.24 -4.87 9.54
CA LEU A 17 9.87 -5.25 8.17
C LEU A 17 10.94 -4.76 7.20
N ASN A 18 11.43 -5.65 6.34
CA ASN A 18 12.48 -5.34 5.36
C ASN A 18 13.75 -4.74 6.01
N GLY A 19 14.17 -5.27 7.16
CA GLY A 19 15.28 -4.71 7.97
C GLY A 19 16.64 -4.66 7.27
N GLY A 20 16.87 -5.47 6.23
CA GLY A 20 18.10 -5.40 5.40
C GLY A 20 18.04 -4.34 4.28
N GLY A 21 16.91 -3.66 4.10
CA GLY A 21 16.74 -2.63 3.08
C GLY A 21 17.26 -1.26 3.51
N ARG A 22 17.19 -0.30 2.57
CA ARG A 22 17.47 1.12 2.85
C ARG A 22 16.54 1.63 3.98
N PRO A 23 17.05 2.41 4.95
CA PRO A 23 16.23 3.07 5.96
C PRO A 23 15.11 3.92 5.35
N VAL A 24 13.94 3.94 6.01
CA VAL A 24 12.82 4.79 5.60
C VAL A 24 13.09 6.26 5.94
N ALA A 25 12.70 7.15 5.03
CA ALA A 25 12.78 8.60 5.21
C ALA A 25 11.39 9.23 5.06
N VAL A 26 11.20 10.44 5.61
CA VAL A 26 9.93 11.18 5.50
C VAL A 26 9.52 11.39 4.04
N SER A 27 10.49 11.62 3.13
CA SER A 27 10.26 11.75 1.69
C SER A 27 9.62 10.52 1.03
N ASP A 28 9.74 9.34 1.66
CA ASP A 28 9.14 8.11 1.16
C ASP A 28 7.61 8.11 1.34
N ILE A 29 7.08 8.90 2.27
CA ILE A 29 5.63 9.08 2.46
C ILE A 29 5.01 9.69 1.22
N ASP A 30 5.56 10.80 0.70
CA ASP A 30 5.03 11.45 -0.50
C ASP A 30 5.12 10.53 -1.72
N ARG A 31 6.20 9.75 -1.81
CA ARG A 31 6.36 8.74 -2.86
C ARG A 31 5.28 7.66 -2.73
N ALA A 32 5.02 7.16 -1.53
CA ALA A 32 3.99 6.17 -1.26
C ALA A 32 2.59 6.71 -1.58
N VAL A 33 2.27 7.94 -1.17
CA VAL A 33 0.99 8.59 -1.49
C VAL A 33 0.78 8.71 -3.00
N ARG A 34 1.80 9.16 -3.75
CA ARG A 34 1.71 9.23 -5.22
C ARG A 34 1.49 7.86 -5.83
N LEU A 35 2.17 6.83 -5.32
CA LEU A 35 1.99 5.46 -5.78
C LEU A 35 0.56 4.95 -5.50
N SER A 36 0.07 5.10 -4.27
CA SER A 36 -1.28 4.67 -3.89
C SER A 36 -2.35 5.34 -4.75
N ARG A 37 -2.22 6.63 -5.05
CA ARG A 37 -3.13 7.35 -5.95
C ARG A 37 -3.13 6.75 -7.36
N ARG A 38 -1.95 6.48 -7.92
CA ARG A 38 -1.81 5.87 -9.25
C ARG A 38 -2.43 4.48 -9.29
N VAL A 39 -2.13 3.64 -8.29
CA VAL A 39 -2.69 2.29 -8.19
C VAL A 39 -4.21 2.34 -8.05
N GLY A 40 -4.75 3.23 -7.22
CA GLY A 40 -6.19 3.41 -7.06
C GLY A 40 -6.89 3.73 -8.38
N TRP A 41 -6.35 4.69 -9.15
CA TRP A 41 -6.90 5.03 -10.47
C TRP A 41 -6.79 3.87 -11.47
N LEU A 42 -5.66 3.15 -11.49
CA LEU A 42 -5.48 2.00 -12.36
C LEU A 42 -6.44 0.86 -12.02
N ALA A 43 -6.64 0.56 -10.74
CA ALA A 43 -7.57 -0.46 -10.28
C ALA A 43 -9.02 -0.10 -10.66
N LEU A 44 -9.41 1.16 -10.47
CA LEU A 44 -10.73 1.65 -10.89
C LEU A 44 -10.92 1.53 -12.40
N ALA A 45 -9.93 1.99 -13.18
CA ALA A 45 -9.98 1.91 -14.64
C ALA A 45 -10.08 0.47 -15.13
N ALA A 46 -9.27 -0.44 -14.56
CA ALA A 46 -9.32 -1.87 -14.87
C ALA A 46 -10.69 -2.49 -14.56
N GLY A 47 -11.26 -2.19 -13.38
CA GLY A 47 -12.59 -2.68 -12.99
C GLY A 47 -13.71 -2.16 -13.90
N VAL A 48 -13.69 -0.87 -14.25
CA VAL A 48 -14.66 -0.29 -15.19
C VAL A 48 -14.51 -0.90 -16.59
N ALA A 49 -13.29 -0.99 -17.11
CA ALA A 49 -13.02 -1.58 -18.41
C ALA A 49 -13.48 -3.04 -18.49
N ALA A 50 -13.13 -3.85 -17.48
CA ALA A 50 -13.57 -5.24 -17.39
C ALA A 50 -15.11 -5.34 -17.39
N ARG A 51 -15.79 -4.52 -16.58
CA ARG A 51 -17.27 -4.50 -16.54
C ARG A 51 -17.88 -4.13 -17.89
N ARG A 52 -17.30 -3.15 -18.61
CA ARG A 52 -17.80 -2.74 -19.94
C ARG A 52 -17.61 -3.84 -20.97
N VAL A 53 -16.45 -4.49 -20.98
CA VAL A 53 -16.15 -5.60 -21.88
C VAL A 53 -17.10 -6.79 -21.62
N LEU A 54 -17.34 -7.14 -20.37
CA LEU A 54 -18.24 -8.26 -20.02
C LEU A 54 -19.70 -7.94 -20.34
N LYS A 55 -20.18 -6.72 -20.09
CA LYS A 55 -21.54 -6.31 -20.48
C LYS A 55 -21.73 -6.29 -22.00
N GLY A 56 -20.77 -5.74 -22.74
CA GLY A 56 -20.84 -5.67 -24.21
C GLY A 56 -20.75 -7.03 -24.90
N ARG A 57 -20.31 -8.08 -24.21
CA ARG A 57 -20.33 -9.47 -24.69
C ARG A 57 -21.65 -10.20 -24.43
N ALA A 58 -22.49 -9.67 -23.55
CA ALA A 58 -23.78 -10.25 -23.17
C ALA A 58 -24.95 -9.66 -23.96
N THR A 59 -24.67 -8.78 -24.92
CA THR A 59 -25.63 -8.16 -25.85
C THR A 59 -25.30 -8.66 -27.25
#